data_AF-A0A7Y3BBY0-F1
#
_entry.id   AF-A0A7Y3BBY0-F1
#
_cell.length_a   1.000
_cell.length_b   1.000
_cell.length_c   1.000
_cell.angle_alpha   90.00
_cell.angle_beta   90.00
_cell.angle_gamma   90.00
#
_symmetry.space_group_name_H-M   'P 1'
#
loop_
_entity.id
_entity.type
_entity.pdbx_description
1 polymer ?
#
loop_
_entity_poly.entity_id
_entity_poly.type
_entity_poly.pdbx_seq_one_letter_code
_entity_poly.pdbx_strand_id
1 'polypeptide(L)'
;MTRRRFVIFAHWVTAFLLAVLLIEGPSAAPWLTYAFAGLTGLWFVSYVVGRGPLGTPGPRLVGALRTIHRLQHHALYVVMAIAALASVTVLEASSTGRALTVLLFLGLLHGTFHLWRHTALFDGALRMILPRFMHGIL
;
A
#
# COMPACT_ATOMS: atom_id res chain seq x y z
N MET A 1 -8.91 -14.84 10.53
CA MET A 1 -8.86 -14.17 9.20
C MET A 1 -7.70 -14.76 8.39
N THR A 2 -7.86 -15.07 7.09
CA THR A 2 -6.73 -15.55 6.26
C THR A 2 -5.76 -14.40 5.93
N ARG A 3 -4.46 -14.67 5.71
CA ARG A 3 -3.47 -13.66 5.27
C ARG A 3 -3.95 -12.83 4.07
N ARG A 4 -4.55 -13.46 3.05
CA ARG A 4 -5.09 -12.76 1.87
C ARG A 4 -6.17 -11.74 2.24
N ARG A 5 -7.17 -12.15 3.02
CA ARG A 5 -8.22 -11.24 3.51
C ARG A 5 -7.63 -10.07 4.30
N PHE A 6 -6.66 -10.35 5.16
CA PHE A 6 -5.97 -9.32 5.94
C PHE A 6 -5.24 -8.32 5.04
N VAL A 7 -4.45 -8.78 4.06
CA VAL A 7 -3.74 -7.90 3.13
C VAL A 7 -4.70 -7.04 2.30
N ILE A 8 -5.83 -7.59 1.84
CA ILE A 8 -6.86 -6.81 1.13
C ILE A 8 -7.43 -5.72 2.04
N PHE A 9 -7.81 -6.08 3.27
CA PHE A 9 -8.32 -5.12 4.25
C PHE A 9 -7.28 -4.02 4.54
N ALA A 10 -6.04 -4.41 4.87
CA ALA A 10 -4.97 -3.48 5.19
C ALA A 10 -4.66 -2.54 4.01
N HIS A 11 -4.62 -3.05 2.78
CA HIS A 11 -4.37 -2.23 1.59
C HIS A 11 -5.40 -1.09 1.44
N TRP A 12 -6.69 -1.42 1.48
CA TRP A 12 -7.75 -0.42 1.28
C TRP A 12 -7.94 0.50 2.48
N VAL A 13 -7.86 -0.02 3.70
CA VAL A 13 -8.03 0.80 4.91
C VAL A 13 -6.81 1.71 5.12
N THR A 14 -5.58 1.24 4.89
CA THR A 14 -4.39 2.11 4.96
C THR A 14 -4.42 3.19 3.88
N ALA A 15 -4.88 2.89 2.66
CA ALA A 15 -5.05 3.91 1.61
C ALA A 15 -6.09 4.97 2.00
N PHE A 16 -7.21 4.55 2.58
CA PHE A 16 -8.23 5.47 3.10
C PHE A 16 -7.68 6.34 4.25
N LEU A 17 -7.03 5.74 5.25
CA LEU A 17 -6.43 6.46 6.37
C LEU A 17 -5.35 7.44 5.89
N LEU A 18 -4.52 7.06 4.92
CA LEU A 18 -3.54 7.95 4.31
C LEU A 18 -4.20 9.19 3.71
N ALA A 19 -5.29 9.01 2.96
CA ALA A 19 -6.04 10.13 2.39
C ALA A 19 -6.61 11.04 3.48
N VAL A 20 -7.24 10.47 4.52
CA VAL A 20 -7.76 11.25 5.66
C VAL A 20 -6.65 12.05 6.34
N LEU A 21 -5.50 11.43 6.64
CA LEU A 21 -4.38 12.12 7.29
C LEU A 21 -3.80 13.25 6.42
N LEU A 22 -3.80 13.11 5.09
CA LEU A 22 -3.35 14.16 4.17
C LEU A 22 -4.36 15.30 4.05
N ILE A 23 -5.66 15.01 4.12
CA ILE A 23 -6.73 16.02 4.07
C ILE A 23 -6.77 16.83 5.37
N GLU A 24 -6.77 16.13 6.51
CA GLU A 24 -6.83 16.76 7.84
C GLU A 24 -5.50 17.40 8.24
N GLY A 25 -4.38 16.88 7.72
CA GLY A 25 -3.05 17.39 8.01
C GLY A 25 -2.77 17.45 9.52
N PRO A 26 -2.24 18.58 10.05
CA PRO A 26 -1.99 18.74 11.47
C PRO A 26 -3.23 18.67 12.38
N SER A 27 -4.44 18.82 11.82
CA SER A 27 -5.70 18.79 12.57
C SER A 27 -6.26 17.36 12.75
N ALA A 28 -5.63 16.35 12.16
CA ALA A 28 -6.07 14.97 12.26
C ALA A 28 -6.17 14.50 13.73
N ALA A 29 -7.28 13.85 14.07
CA ALA A 29 -7.46 13.28 15.39
C ALA A 29 -6.34 12.24 15.69
N PRO A 30 -5.70 12.25 16.88
CA PRO A 30 -4.53 11.40 17.15
C PRO A 30 -4.76 9.90 16.95
N TRP A 31 -5.99 9.43 17.21
CA TRP A 31 -6.34 8.01 17.03
C TRP A 31 -6.26 7.57 15.56
N LEU A 32 -6.46 8.46 14.59
CA LEU A 32 -6.31 8.16 13.15
C LEU A 32 -4.84 7.86 12.82
N THR A 33 -3.92 8.65 13.39
CA THR A 33 -2.48 8.46 13.24
C THR A 33 -2.05 7.12 13.85
N TYR A 34 -2.53 6.80 15.05
CA TYR A 34 -2.25 5.49 15.67
C TYR A 34 -2.90 4.33 14.91
N ALA A 35 -4.10 4.51 14.36
CA ALA A 35 -4.76 3.50 13.53
C ALA A 35 -3.96 3.24 12.25
N PHE A 36 -3.50 4.30 11.57
CA PHE A 36 -2.66 4.20 10.38
C PHE A 36 -1.33 3.49 10.70
N ALA A 37 -0.63 3.93 11.74
CA ALA A 37 0.66 3.36 12.12
C ALA A 37 0.52 1.91 12.60
N GLY A 38 -0.49 1.62 13.43
CA GLY A 38 -0.76 0.28 13.95
C GLY A 38 -1.12 -0.71 12.84
N LEU A 39 -2.04 -0.33 11.94
CA LEU A 39 -2.42 -1.19 10.81
C LEU A 39 -1.25 -1.42 9.85
N THR A 40 -0.49 -0.37 9.55
CA THR A 40 0.72 -0.47 8.73
C THR A 40 1.77 -1.38 9.35
N GLY A 41 2.01 -1.26 10.66
CA GLY A 41 2.92 -2.12 11.41
C GLY A 41 2.48 -3.59 11.35
N LEU A 42 1.20 -3.88 11.61
CA LEU A 42 0.65 -5.23 11.47
C LEU A 42 0.77 -5.77 10.04
N TRP A 43 0.58 -4.92 9.03
CA TRP A 43 0.74 -5.30 7.63
C TRP A 43 2.20 -5.62 7.28
N PHE A 44 3.15 -4.83 7.80
CA PHE A 44 4.58 -5.09 7.66
C PHE A 44 5.01 -6.39 8.34
N VAL A 45 4.48 -6.68 9.55
CA VAL A 45 4.71 -7.98 10.23
C VAL A 45 4.21 -9.13 9.37
N SER A 46 3.00 -9.03 8.79
CA SER A 46 2.46 -10.02 7.85
C SER A 46 3.35 -10.21 6.61
N TYR A 47 4.01 -9.14 6.15
CA TYR A 47 4.97 -9.19 5.05
C TYR A 47 6.24 -9.98 5.46
N VAL A 48 6.82 -9.68 6.63
CA VAL A 48 8.02 -10.37 7.14
C VAL A 48 7.75 -11.86 7.40
N VAL A 49 6.69 -12.17 8.16
CA VAL A 49 6.30 -13.55 8.49
C VAL A 49 5.97 -14.35 7.23
N GLY A 50 5.30 -13.71 6.26
CA GLY A 50 4.99 -14.32 4.97
C GLY A 50 6.14 -14.32 3.96
N ARG A 51 7.35 -13.91 4.37
CA ARG A 51 8.58 -13.87 3.56
C ARG A 51 8.43 -13.09 2.25
N GLY A 52 7.68 -11.99 2.26
CA GLY A 52 7.52 -11.12 1.09
C GLY A 52 6.07 -10.72 0.79
N PRO A 53 5.86 -9.96 -0.31
CA PRO A 53 4.53 -9.53 -0.72
C PRO A 53 3.66 -10.74 -1.09
N LEU A 54 2.35 -10.61 -0.86
CA LEU A 54 1.37 -11.60 -1.38
C LEU A 54 1.28 -11.51 -2.92
N GLY A 55 1.50 -10.31 -3.46
CA GLY A 55 1.49 -10.01 -4.88
C GLY A 55 2.62 -10.68 -5.64
N THR A 56 2.30 -11.63 -6.52
CA THR A 56 3.25 -12.19 -7.47
C THR A 56 3.14 -11.52 -8.83
N PRO A 57 4.24 -11.42 -9.60
CA PRO A 57 4.17 -10.94 -10.98
C PRO A 57 3.32 -11.91 -11.81
N GLY A 58 2.42 -11.38 -12.62
CA GLY A 58 1.59 -12.18 -13.54
C GLY A 58 2.43 -12.89 -14.60
N PRO A 59 1.88 -13.93 -15.27
CA PRO A 59 2.61 -14.73 -16.25
C PRO A 59 3.05 -13.91 -17.47
N ARG A 60 2.30 -12.86 -17.83
CA ARG A 60 2.59 -11.96 -18.96
C ARG A 60 3.64 -10.88 -18.64
N LEU A 61 4.05 -10.77 -17.37
CA LEU A 61 5.06 -9.80 -16.95
C LEU A 61 6.46 -10.42 -17.02
N VAL A 62 7.23 -10.00 -18.02
CA VAL A 62 8.54 -10.56 -18.37
C VAL A 62 9.67 -9.52 -18.30
N GLY A 63 10.92 -9.98 -18.35
CA GLY A 63 12.10 -9.12 -18.41
C GLY A 63 12.22 -8.12 -17.26
N ALA A 64 12.63 -6.89 -17.60
CA ALA A 64 12.85 -5.80 -16.63
C ALA A 64 11.60 -5.45 -15.82
N LEU A 65 10.41 -5.50 -16.44
CA LEU A 65 9.15 -5.18 -15.76
C LEU A 65 8.85 -6.15 -14.60
N ARG A 66 9.24 -7.41 -14.74
CA ARG A 66 9.11 -8.41 -13.67
C ARG A 66 10.00 -8.08 -12.47
N THR A 67 11.19 -7.55 -12.73
CA THR A 67 12.12 -7.09 -11.69
C THR A 67 11.60 -5.82 -11.03
N ILE A 68 11.17 -4.83 -11.82
CA ILE A 68 10.55 -3.59 -11.32
C ILE A 68 9.36 -3.91 -10.43
N HIS A 69 8.50 -4.86 -10.81
CA HIS A 69 7.38 -5.33 -9.97
C HIS A 69 7.81 -5.80 -8.57
N ARG A 70 8.88 -6.59 -8.48
CA ARG A 70 9.37 -7.07 -7.18
C ARG A 70 9.94 -5.91 -6.36
N LEU A 71 10.80 -5.11 -6.98
CA LEU A 71 11.43 -3.96 -6.32
C LEU A 71 10.40 -2.97 -5.79
N GLN A 72 9.39 -2.61 -6.60
CA GLN A 72 8.36 -1.66 -6.16
C GLN A 72 7.59 -2.16 -4.93
N HIS A 73 7.27 -3.46 -4.85
CA HIS A 73 6.53 -3.98 -3.70
C HIS A 73 7.37 -3.91 -2.43
N HIS A 74 8.64 -4.35 -2.51
CA HIS A 74 9.55 -4.28 -1.37
C HIS A 74 9.80 -2.83 -0.93
N ALA A 75 10.03 -1.93 -1.89
CA ALA A 75 10.22 -0.52 -1.62
C ALA A 75 9.00 0.10 -0.93
N LEU A 76 7.78 -0.21 -1.40
CA LEU A 76 6.55 0.30 -0.78
C LEU A 76 6.37 -0.19 0.65
N TYR A 77 6.68 -1.46 0.96
CA TYR A 77 6.61 -1.93 2.36
C TYR A 77 7.58 -1.17 3.26
N VAL A 78 8.79 -0.87 2.79
CA VAL A 78 9.79 -0.10 3.54
C VAL A 78 9.33 1.35 3.71
N VAL A 79 8.94 2.03 2.63
CA VAL A 79 8.49 3.44 2.69
C VAL A 79 7.25 3.57 3.57
N MET A 80 6.31 2.63 3.47
CA MET A 80 5.12 2.61 4.31
C MET A 80 5.48 2.46 5.80
N ALA A 81 6.43 1.58 6.15
CA ALA A 81 6.91 1.44 7.52
C ALA A 81 7.61 2.72 8.03
N ILE A 82 8.42 3.37 7.19
CA ILE A 82 9.07 4.66 7.52
C ILE A 82 8.01 5.75 7.73
N ALA A 83 7.01 5.85 6.86
CA ALA A 83 5.93 6.82 6.97
C ALA A 83 5.10 6.61 8.24
N ALA A 84 4.79 5.35 8.59
CA ALA A 84 4.11 5.03 9.84
C ALA A 84 4.93 5.40 11.07
N LEU A 85 6.24 5.11 11.07
CA LEU A 85 7.13 5.50 12.16
C LEU A 85 7.21 7.02 12.28
N ALA A 86 7.45 7.72 11.17
CA ALA A 86 7.50 9.19 11.15
C ALA A 86 6.21 9.81 11.69
N SER A 87 5.05 9.23 11.37
CA SER A 87 3.75 9.71 11.83
C SER A 87 3.57 9.64 13.35
N VAL A 88 4.30 8.77 14.06
CA VAL A 88 4.16 8.60 15.52
C VAL A 88 5.39 9.04 16.32
N THR A 89 6.55 9.22 15.69
CA THR A 89 7.81 9.61 16.37
C THR A 89 8.33 11.00 15.99
N VAL A 90 7.97 11.53 14.82
CA VAL A 90 8.43 12.85 14.38
C VAL A 90 7.40 13.90 14.78
N LEU A 91 7.82 14.82 15.65
CA LEU A 91 6.97 15.93 16.13
C LEU A 91 6.82 17.04 15.08
N GLU A 92 7.73 17.12 14.11
CA GLU A 92 7.66 18.14 13.06
C GLU A 92 6.63 17.76 12.00
N ALA A 93 5.47 18.43 12.05
CA ALA A 93 4.36 18.20 11.14
C ALA A 93 4.75 18.28 9.64
N SER A 94 5.72 19.14 9.29
CA SER A 94 6.19 19.29 7.90
C SER A 94 6.84 18.01 7.36
N SER A 95 7.60 17.32 8.20
CA SER A 95 8.35 16.11 7.84
C SER A 95 7.41 14.91 7.73
N THR A 96 6.44 14.78 8.63
CA THR A 96 5.37 13.78 8.54
C THR A 96 4.52 13.98 7.29
N GLY A 97 4.09 15.22 7.00
CA GLY A 97 3.33 15.53 5.80
C GLY A 97 4.07 15.17 4.51
N ARG A 98 5.37 15.45 4.43
CA ARG A 98 6.21 15.03 3.30
C ARG A 98 6.29 13.51 3.17
N ALA A 99 6.49 12.78 4.27
CA ALA A 99 6.56 11.32 4.25
C ALA A 99 5.25 10.69 3.75
N LEU A 100 4.10 11.17 4.22
CA LEU A 100 2.78 10.72 3.76
C LEU A 100 2.54 11.06 2.29
N THR A 101 2.97 12.25 1.84
CA THR A 101 2.86 12.67 0.43
C THR A 101 3.70 11.79 -0.49
N VAL A 102 4.94 11.47 -0.09
CA VAL A 102 5.81 10.53 -0.82
C VAL A 102 5.17 9.15 -0.91
N LEU A 103 4.60 8.66 0.20
CA LEU A 103 3.89 7.38 0.20
C LEU A 103 2.69 7.39 -0.75
N LEU A 104 1.90 8.48 -0.76
CA LEU A 104 0.78 8.63 -1.70
C LEU A 104 1.27 8.58 -3.15
N PHE A 105 2.29 9.36 -3.48
CA PHE A 105 2.84 9.41 -4.84
C PHE A 105 3.32 8.03 -5.32
N LEU A 106 4.06 7.29 -4.49
CA LEU A 106 4.50 5.94 -4.81
C LEU A 106 3.31 4.96 -4.90
N GLY A 107 2.31 5.12 -4.04
CA GLY A 107 1.06 4.36 -4.08
C GLY A 107 0.28 4.57 -5.38
N LEU A 108 0.22 5.80 -5.88
CA LEU A 108 -0.42 6.14 -7.16
C LEU A 108 0.35 5.57 -8.36
N LEU A 109 1.69 5.66 -8.37
CA LEU A 109 2.51 5.02 -9.40
C LEU A 109 2.29 3.51 -9.43
N HIS A 110 2.26 2.88 -8.25
CA HIS A 110 1.95 1.46 -8.10
C HIS A 110 0.55 1.10 -8.59
N GLY A 111 -0.47 1.84 -8.16
CA GLY A 111 -1.85 1.65 -8.61
C GLY A 111 -1.98 1.79 -10.13
N THR A 112 -1.34 2.82 -10.72
CA THR A 112 -1.31 3.05 -12.17
C THR A 112 -0.63 1.89 -12.91
N PHE A 113 0.50 1.41 -12.40
CA PHE A 113 1.19 0.25 -12.97
C PHE A 113 0.29 -1.00 -12.95
N HIS A 114 -0.44 -1.26 -11.86
CA HIS A 114 -1.35 -2.40 -11.76
C HIS A 114 -2.60 -2.24 -12.63
N LEU A 115 -3.12 -1.03 -12.78
CA LEU A 115 -4.22 -0.73 -13.70
C LEU A 115 -3.81 -0.98 -15.16
N TRP A 116 -2.62 -0.48 -15.56
CA TRP A 116 -2.05 -0.79 -16.86
C TRP A 116 -1.86 -2.30 -17.04
N ARG A 117 -1.31 -3.00 -16.04
CA ARG A 117 -1.12 -4.47 -16.13
C ARG A 117 -2.44 -5.19 -16.34
N HIS A 118 -3.49 -4.74 -15.66
CA HIS A 118 -4.82 -5.31 -15.79
C HIS A 118 -5.45 -5.07 -17.17
N THR A 119 -5.32 -3.86 -17.70
CA THR A 119 -6.00 -3.43 -18.94
C THR A 119 -5.20 -3.73 -20.20
N ALA A 120 -3.88 -3.59 -20.19
CA ALA A 120 -3.03 -3.82 -21.35
C ALA A 120 -2.51 -5.27 -21.43
N LEU A 121 -2.17 -5.88 -20.28
CA LEU A 121 -1.71 -7.28 -20.28
C LEU A 121 -2.83 -8.28 -20.00
N PHE A 122 -4.01 -7.85 -19.53
CA PHE A 122 -5.13 -8.75 -19.21
C PHE A 122 -4.73 -9.90 -18.26
N ASP A 123 -3.82 -9.63 -17.33
CA ASP A 123 -3.26 -10.66 -16.43
C ASP A 123 -4.01 -10.81 -15.10
N GLY A 124 -5.14 -10.10 -14.95
CA GLY A 124 -5.98 -10.19 -13.75
C GLY A 124 -5.38 -9.52 -12.51
N ALA A 125 -4.35 -8.66 -12.65
CA ALA A 125 -3.65 -8.00 -11.54
C ALA A 125 -4.56 -7.50 -10.40
N LEU A 126 -5.59 -6.72 -10.74
CA LEU A 126 -6.43 -6.05 -9.76
C LEU A 126 -7.30 -7.03 -8.96
N ARG A 127 -7.68 -8.19 -9.52
CA ARG A 127 -8.49 -9.20 -8.82
C ARG A 127 -7.79 -9.78 -7.59
N MET A 128 -6.47 -9.65 -7.51
CA MET A 128 -5.69 -10.10 -6.37
C MET A 128 -5.98 -9.28 -5.11
N ILE A 129 -6.12 -7.95 -5.26
CA ILE A 129 -6.30 -7.00 -4.16
C ILE A 129 -7.71 -6.44 -4.06
N LEU A 130 -8.50 -6.48 -5.15
CA LEU A 130 -9.87 -6.00 -5.15
C LEU A 130 -10.80 -7.02 -4.42
N PRO A 131 -11.70 -6.56 -3.54
CA PRO A 131 -12.74 -7.40 -2.95
C PRO A 131 -13.58 -8.12 -4.01
N ARG A 132 -13.99 -9.37 -3.75
CA ARG A 132 -14.68 -10.21 -4.73
C ARG A 132 -15.98 -9.60 -5.26
N PHE A 133 -16.75 -8.91 -4.41
CA PHE A 133 -18.00 -8.29 -4.82
C PHE A 133 -17.81 -7.15 -5.85
N MET A 134 -16.59 -6.60 -5.95
CA MET A 134 -16.24 -5.57 -6.93
C MET A 134 -15.62 -6.17 -8.20
N HIS A 135 -15.50 -7.49 -8.34
CA HIS A 135 -14.89 -8.06 -9.55
C HIS A 135 -15.69 -7.82 -10.83
N GLY A 136 -16.97 -7.44 -10.73
CA GLY A 136 -17.82 -7.11 -11.88
C GLY A 136 -17.54 -5.74 -12.52
N ILE A 137 -16.76 -4.86 -11.87
CA ILE A 137 -16.35 -3.56 -12.44
C ILE A 137 -14.97 -3.63 -13.12
N LEU A 138 -14.36 -4.81 -13.19
CA LEU A 138 -13.05 -5.09 -13.78
C LEU A 138 -13.19 -5.87 -15.10
#